data_AF-A0A2K1IH99-F1
#
_entry.id   AF-A0A2K1IH99-F1
#
_cell.length_a   1.000
_cell.length_b   1.000
_cell.length_c   1.000
_cell.angle_alpha   90.00
_cell.angle_beta   90.00
_cell.angle_gamma   90.00
#
_symmetry.space_group_name_H-M   'P 1'
#
loop_
_entity.id
_entity.type
_entity.pdbx_description
1 polymer ?
#
loop_
_entity_poly.entity_id
_entity_poly.type
_entity_poly.pdbx_seq_one_letter_code
_entity_poly.pdbx_strand_id
1 'polypeptide(L)'
;MSYFVPPCNYGMVEYDLSRSGQCHQLNFPFLERHNLKTVIYLSFDEPSQPFLSFSEDQGIDLIRPSLELNELHCQASSMFEAELLSALQVILSTQYYPLHVMCKFGHHRTDGH
;
A
#
# COMPACT_ATOMS: atom_id res chain seq x y z
N MET A 1 19.12 9.90 19.88
CA MET A 1 18.43 10.32 18.65
C MET A 1 17.78 9.08 18.06
N SER A 2 16.45 9.01 18.02
CA SER A 2 15.77 7.95 17.27
C SER A 2 15.85 8.31 15.79
N TYR A 3 16.49 7.46 15.00
CA TYR A 3 16.61 7.62 13.55
C TYR A 3 15.38 6.98 12.91
N PHE A 4 14.58 7.77 12.20
CA PHE A 4 13.40 7.27 11.49
C PHE A 4 13.77 7.11 10.03
N VAL A 5 13.70 5.87 9.55
CA VAL A 5 14.06 5.55 8.17
C VAL A 5 12.78 5.51 7.35
N PRO A 6 12.53 6.49 6.47
CA PRO A 6 11.42 6.37 5.54
C PRO A 6 11.64 5.14 4.61
N PRO A 7 10.57 4.45 4.21
CA PRO A 7 10.67 3.40 3.20
C PRO A 7 11.24 3.92 1.88
N CYS A 8 11.70 3.01 1.02
CA CYS A 8 12.21 3.36 -0.29
C CYS A 8 11.13 4.09 -1.11
N ASN A 9 11.48 5.18 -1.79
CA ASN A 9 10.53 6.00 -2.57
C ASN A 9 9.31 6.48 -1.78
N TYR A 10 9.48 6.71 -0.48
CA TYR A 10 8.44 7.34 0.32
C TYR A 10 8.14 8.76 -0.17
N GLY A 11 6.87 9.08 -0.34
CA GLY A 11 6.40 10.41 -0.65
C GLY A 11 4.98 10.65 -0.14
N MET A 12 4.72 11.86 0.35
CA MET A 12 3.36 12.32 0.61
C MET A 12 2.74 12.74 -0.73
N VAL A 13 1.59 12.17 -1.07
CA VAL A 13 0.85 12.52 -2.29
C VAL A 13 -0.10 13.67 -1.98
N GLU A 14 -0.83 13.56 -0.87
CA GLU A 14 -1.78 14.55 -0.37
C GLU A 14 -1.87 14.45 1.17
N TYR A 15 -2.64 15.33 1.81
CA TYR A 15 -2.89 15.23 3.25
C TYR A 15 -3.48 13.86 3.59
N ASP A 16 -2.87 13.16 4.55
CA ASP A 16 -3.22 11.80 4.95
C ASP A 16 -3.16 10.72 3.84
N LEU A 17 -2.55 11.03 2.69
CA LEU A 17 -2.25 10.08 1.63
C LEU A 17 -0.75 10.03 1.35
N SER A 18 -0.16 8.87 1.56
CA SER A 18 1.26 8.64 1.30
C SER A 18 1.48 7.41 0.43
N ARG A 19 2.69 7.27 -0.09
CA ARG A 19 3.07 6.15 -0.94
C ARG A 19 4.51 5.74 -0.71
N SER A 20 4.83 4.48 -0.98
CA SER A 20 6.22 4.03 -0.97
C SER A 20 6.43 2.68 -1.70
N GLY A 21 7.69 2.26 -1.77
CA GLY A 21 8.07 0.89 -2.06
C GLY A 21 7.80 -0.06 -0.87
N GLN A 22 8.26 -1.30 -0.98
CA GLN A 22 8.07 -2.27 0.10
C GLN A 22 8.73 -1.80 1.41
N CYS A 23 8.00 -1.94 2.51
CA CYS A 23 8.46 -1.56 3.84
C CYS A 23 9.16 -2.72 4.56
N HIS A 24 10.22 -2.41 5.30
CA HIS A 24 10.96 -3.36 6.14
C HIS A 24 10.99 -2.89 7.59
N GLN A 25 11.46 -3.75 8.50
CA GLN A 25 11.45 -3.49 9.95
C GLN A 25 12.11 -2.16 10.36
N LEU A 26 13.16 -1.74 9.64
CA LEU A 26 13.82 -0.45 9.87
C LEU A 26 12.90 0.76 9.64
N ASN A 27 11.84 0.58 8.85
CA ASN A 27 10.87 1.61 8.52
C ASN A 27 9.67 1.65 9.48
N PHE A 28 9.44 0.59 10.27
CA PHE A 28 8.24 0.49 11.10
C PHE A 28 8.11 1.63 12.12
N PRO A 29 9.18 2.08 12.82
CA PRO A 29 9.08 3.24 13.70
C PRO A 29 8.72 4.53 12.97
N PHE A 30 9.05 4.64 11.67
CA PHE A 30 8.65 5.77 10.84
C PHE A 30 7.15 5.67 10.51
N LEU A 31 6.68 4.50 10.06
CA LEU A 31 5.27 4.26 9.70
C LEU A 31 4.31 4.37 10.89
N GLU A 32 4.71 3.94 12.09
CA GLU A 32 3.91 4.03 13.31
C GLU A 32 3.48 5.48 13.61
N ARG A 33 4.33 6.46 13.28
CA ARG A 33 4.04 7.90 13.47
C ARG A 33 3.08 8.48 12.45
N HIS A 34 2.85 7.78 11.35
CA HIS A 34 1.86 8.17 10.36
C HIS A 34 0.44 7.74 10.77
N ASN A 35 0.30 6.96 11.85
CA ASN A 35 -1.00 6.52 12.39
C ASN A 35 -1.91 5.99 11.28
N LEU A 36 -1.32 5.18 10.39
CA LEU A 36 -1.99 4.66 9.22
C LEU A 36 -3.20 3.85 9.66
N LYS A 37 -4.33 4.10 9.00
CA LYS A 37 -5.54 3.28 9.14
C LYS A 37 -5.55 2.16 8.12
N THR A 38 -5.15 2.46 6.90
CA THR A 38 -5.28 1.52 5.77
C THR A 38 -4.00 1.53 4.94
N VAL A 39 -3.61 0.35 4.46
CA VAL A 39 -2.55 0.18 3.46
C VAL A 39 -3.12 -0.54 2.25
N ILE A 40 -2.96 0.04 1.05
CA ILE A 40 -3.21 -0.68 -0.21
C ILE A 40 -1.89 -1.26 -0.69
N TYR A 41 -1.84 -2.58 -0.87
CA TYR A 41 -0.65 -3.26 -1.38
C TYR A 41 -0.86 -3.71 -2.83
N LEU A 42 -0.21 -3.00 -3.75
CA LEU A 42 -0.30 -3.18 -5.20
C LEU A 42 0.81 -4.11 -5.70
N SER A 43 0.81 -5.36 -5.24
CA SER A 43 1.70 -6.41 -5.73
C SER A 43 1.01 -7.77 -5.74
N PHE A 44 1.44 -8.64 -6.65
CA PHE A 44 0.97 -10.04 -6.72
C PHE A 44 1.65 -10.94 -5.68
N ASP A 45 2.82 -10.54 -5.19
CA ASP A 45 3.54 -11.31 -4.18
C ASP A 45 2.87 -11.13 -2.81
N GLU A 46 3.20 -11.97 -1.83
CA GLU A 46 2.78 -11.75 -0.46
C GLU A 46 3.65 -10.69 0.24
N PRO A 47 3.08 -9.81 1.08
CA PRO A 47 3.87 -8.99 1.99
C PRO A 47 4.71 -9.88 2.91
N SER A 48 5.85 -9.36 3.36
CA SER A 48 6.71 -10.09 4.29
C SER A 48 5.99 -10.31 5.63
N GLN A 49 6.17 -11.48 6.25
CA GLN A 49 5.61 -11.79 7.57
C GLN A 49 5.82 -10.69 8.63
N PRO A 50 7.01 -10.07 8.77
CA PRO A 50 7.19 -8.97 9.71
C PRO A 50 6.27 -7.76 9.47
N PHE A 51 5.96 -7.48 8.21
CA PHE A 51 5.07 -6.37 7.86
C PHE A 51 3.61 -6.72 8.16
N LEU A 52 3.21 -7.98 7.96
CA LEU A 52 1.87 -8.45 8.33
C LEU A 52 1.66 -8.34 9.84
N SER A 53 2.58 -8.85 10.65
CA SER A 53 2.51 -8.72 12.11
C SER A 53 2.49 -7.25 12.56
N PHE A 54 3.34 -6.41 11.96
CA PHE A 54 3.30 -4.96 12.23
C PHE A 54 1.93 -4.35 11.91
N SER A 55 1.31 -4.76 10.80
CA SER A 55 0.00 -4.23 10.38
C SER A 55 -1.09 -4.64 11.36
N GLU A 56 -1.07 -5.90 11.81
CA GLU A 56 -1.98 -6.41 12.85
C GLU A 56 -1.79 -5.68 14.19
N ASP A 57 -0.54 -5.53 14.64
CA ASP A 57 -0.20 -4.85 15.91
C ASP A 57 -0.64 -3.38 15.93
N GLN A 58 -0.58 -2.70 14.78
CA GLN A 58 -0.96 -1.30 14.63
C GLN A 58 -2.44 -1.11 14.28
N GLY A 59 -3.20 -2.19 14.06
CA GLY A 59 -4.60 -2.12 13.64
C GLY A 59 -4.78 -1.55 12.22
N ILE A 60 -3.84 -1.83 11.32
CA ILE A 60 -3.87 -1.39 9.93
C ILE A 60 -4.68 -2.37 9.08
N ASP A 61 -5.67 -1.84 8.38
CA ASP A 61 -6.44 -2.58 7.38
C ASP A 61 -5.62 -2.73 6.09
N LEU A 62 -5.16 -3.95 5.81
CA LEU A 62 -4.39 -4.25 4.60
C LEU A 62 -5.31 -4.69 3.45
N ILE A 63 -5.44 -3.85 2.43
CA ILE A 63 -6.23 -4.11 1.23
C ILE A 63 -5.33 -4.61 0.10
N ARG A 64 -5.68 -5.77 -0.47
CA ARG A 64 -5.01 -6.39 -1.62
C ARG A 64 -6.00 -6.56 -2.77
N PRO A 65 -6.05 -5.61 -3.73
CA PRO A 65 -7.02 -5.67 -4.80
C PRO A 65 -6.81 -6.86 -5.77
N SER A 66 -5.61 -7.46 -5.77
CA SER A 66 -5.24 -8.63 -6.57
C SER A 66 -5.88 -9.95 -6.13
N LEU A 67 -6.44 -10.06 -4.92
CA LEU A 67 -6.96 -11.35 -4.40
C LEU A 67 -8.48 -11.49 -4.38
N GLU A 68 -9.26 -10.40 -4.23
CA GLU A 68 -10.72 -10.51 -4.10
C GLU A 68 -11.46 -10.73 -5.43
N LEU A 69 -10.79 -10.58 -6.57
CA LEU A 69 -11.42 -10.72 -7.90
C LEU A 69 -11.21 -12.10 -8.54
N ASN A 70 -10.52 -13.04 -7.89
CA ASN A 70 -10.14 -14.31 -8.51
C ASN A 70 -11.27 -15.37 -8.60
N GLU A 71 -12.53 -15.03 -8.29
CA GLU A 71 -13.67 -15.93 -8.53
C GLU A 71 -14.32 -15.76 -9.91
N LEU A 72 -13.94 -14.76 -10.71
CA LEU A 72 -14.53 -14.55 -12.03
C LEU A 72 -13.46 -14.21 -13.08
N HIS A 73 -13.22 -15.21 -13.95
CA HIS A 73 -12.58 -15.14 -15.27
C HIS A 73 -12.25 -13.73 -15.79
N CYS A 74 -11.00 -13.46 -16.21
CA CYS A 74 -10.70 -12.80 -17.49
C CYS A 74 -9.19 -12.64 -17.77
N GLN A 75 -8.89 -12.47 -19.05
CA GLN A 75 -7.56 -12.35 -19.66
C GLN A 75 -6.72 -11.21 -19.05
N ALA A 76 -5.40 -11.41 -19.04
CA ALA A 76 -4.39 -10.58 -18.35
C ALA A 76 -4.38 -9.07 -18.68
N SER A 77 -5.06 -8.63 -19.75
CA SER A 77 -5.24 -7.22 -20.09
C SER A 77 -6.39 -6.53 -19.34
N SER A 78 -7.44 -7.27 -18.94
CA SER A 78 -8.61 -6.75 -18.22
C SER A 78 -8.42 -6.77 -16.69
N MET A 79 -7.61 -7.71 -16.19
CA MET A 79 -7.35 -7.86 -14.75
C MET A 79 -6.71 -6.61 -14.12
N PHE A 80 -5.83 -5.92 -14.85
CA PHE A 80 -5.15 -4.73 -14.33
C PHE A 80 -6.10 -3.54 -14.16
N GLU A 81 -7.10 -3.40 -15.03
CA GLU A 81 -8.06 -2.29 -14.97
C GLU A 81 -8.99 -2.44 -13.76
N ALA A 82 -9.52 -3.63 -13.51
CA ALA A 82 -10.38 -3.87 -12.35
C ALA A 82 -9.64 -3.69 -11.01
N GLU A 83 -8.40 -4.17 -10.93
CA GLU A 83 -7.52 -4.00 -9.76
C GLU A 83 -7.23 -2.51 -9.50
N LEU A 84 -6.92 -1.76 -10.55
CA LEU A 84 -6.67 -0.32 -10.49
C LEU A 84 -7.94 0.44 -10.09
N LEU A 85 -9.09 0.11 -10.68
CA LEU A 85 -10.38 0.73 -10.35
C LEU A 85 -10.76 0.49 -8.89
N SER A 86 -10.56 -0.72 -8.38
CA SER A 86 -10.78 -1.05 -6.97
C SER A 86 -9.86 -0.22 -6.06
N ALA A 87 -8.57 -0.15 -6.38
CA ALA A 87 -7.63 0.68 -5.62
C ALA A 87 -8.02 2.17 -5.65
N LEU A 88 -8.44 2.68 -6.81
CA LEU A 88 -8.91 4.06 -6.96
C LEU A 88 -10.18 4.33 -6.15
N GLN A 89 -11.12 3.38 -6.09
CA GLN A 89 -12.34 3.51 -5.26
C GLN A 89 -11.99 3.65 -3.77
N VAL A 90 -11.00 2.90 -3.30
CA VAL A 90 -10.49 3.03 -1.92
C VAL A 90 -9.82 4.39 -1.72
N ILE A 91 -8.95 4.80 -2.64
CA ILE A 91 -8.24 6.10 -2.58
C ILE A 91 -9.23 7.28 -2.57
N LEU A 92 -10.32 7.21 -3.34
CA LEU A 92 -11.32 8.28 -3.41
C LEU A 92 -12.24 8.33 -2.19
N SER A 93 -12.22 7.33 -1.31
CA SER A 93 -13.09 7.27 -0.15
C SER A 93 -12.35 7.68 1.13
N THR A 94 -12.76 8.81 1.70
CA THR A 94 -12.14 9.41 2.90
C THR A 94 -12.22 8.51 4.14
N GLN A 95 -13.07 7.50 4.14
CA GLN A 95 -13.21 6.58 5.27
C GLN A 95 -11.96 5.71 5.50
N TYR A 96 -11.09 5.57 4.50
CA TYR A 96 -9.86 4.75 4.58
C TYR A 96 -8.62 5.56 5.00
N TYR A 97 -8.76 6.86 5.25
CA TYR A 97 -7.65 7.72 5.61
C TYR A 97 -7.38 7.66 7.13
N PRO A 98 -6.11 7.78 7.58
CA PRO A 98 -4.89 7.98 6.78
C PRO A 98 -4.46 6.73 6.00
N LEU A 99 -4.21 6.93 4.71
CA LEU A 99 -4.03 5.88 3.70
C LEU A 99 -2.59 5.85 3.18
N HIS A 100 -2.04 4.65 3.04
CA HIS A 100 -0.73 4.44 2.43
C HIS A 100 -0.81 3.48 1.23
N VAL A 101 -0.26 3.89 0.09
CA VAL A 101 -0.18 3.07 -1.13
C VAL A 101 1.23 2.47 -1.25
N MET A 102 1.33 1.16 -1.13
CA MET A 102 2.59 0.42 -1.19
C MET A 102 2.67 -0.43 -2.46
N CYS A 103 3.82 -0.42 -3.14
CA CYS A 103 4.13 -1.35 -4.22
C CYS A 103 5.54 -1.93 -4.08
N LYS A 104 5.87 -2.99 -4.83
CA LYS A 104 7.16 -3.70 -4.66
C LYS A 104 8.40 -2.83 -4.89
N PHE A 105 8.38 -1.97 -5.91
CA PHE A 105 9.58 -1.24 -6.36
C PHE A 105 9.52 0.29 -6.16
N GLY A 106 8.37 0.84 -5.76
CA GLY A 106 8.19 2.30 -5.62
C GLY A 106 8.34 3.12 -6.92
N HIS A 107 8.81 2.54 -8.03
CA HIS A 107 9.08 3.24 -9.30
C HIS A 107 8.12 2.88 -10.44
N HIS A 108 7.61 1.65 -10.52
CA HIS A 108 7.09 1.15 -11.78
C HIS A 108 5.73 1.73 -12.25
N ARG A 109 5.05 2.59 -11.48
CA ARG A 109 3.69 3.08 -11.82
C ARG A 109 3.38 4.54 -11.52
N THR A 110 4.38 5.38 -11.21
CA THR A 110 4.09 6.76 -10.79
C THR A 110 4.96 7.84 -11.41
N ASP A 111 6.05 7.46 -12.06
CA ASP A 111 6.72 8.36 -12.99
C ASP A 111 6.15 8.05 -14.36
N GLY A 112 5.15 8.84 -14.75
CA GLY A 112 4.69 8.93 -16.12
C GLY A 112 5.81 9.48 -16.98
N HIS A 113 6.02 8.84 -18.14
CA HIS A 113 6.57 9.52 -19.30
C HIS A 113 5.51 10.43 -19.92
#